data_AF-A0A0R2N1X4-F1
#
_entry.id   AF-A0A0R2N1X4-F1
#
_cell.length_a   1.000
_cell.length_b   1.000
_cell.length_c   1.000
_cell.angle_alpha   90.00
_cell.angle_beta   90.00
_cell.angle_gamma   90.00
#
_symmetry.space_group_name_H-M   'P 1'
#
loop_
_entity.id
_entity.type
_entity.pdbx_description
1 polymer ?
#
loop_
_entity_poly.entity_id
_entity_poly.type
_entity_poly.pdbx_seq_one_letter_code
_entity_poly.pdbx_strand_id
1 'polypeptide(L)'
;MFGRTKHQLKTQADQQLLEDIEEARLQIRLKRDLMTQMTDTDEQLKMSLLIQQGIFNFLYHQARVRQVSPKQVAAITAQRMNRDY
;
A
#
# COMPACT_ATOMS: atom_id res chain seq x y z
N MET A 1 33.29 4.18 -3.22
CA MET A 1 32.16 3.23 -3.15
C MET A 1 30.79 3.87 -2.80
N PHE A 2 30.64 5.20 -2.80
CA PHE A 2 29.43 5.88 -2.31
C PHE A 2 28.16 5.78 -3.18
N GLY A 3 28.28 5.50 -4.48
CA GLY A 3 27.13 5.43 -5.40
C GLY A 3 26.28 4.15 -5.24
N ARG A 4 26.91 3.02 -4.86
CA ARG A 4 26.22 1.73 -4.69
C ARG A 4 25.29 1.75 -3.48
N THR A 5 25.73 2.33 -2.37
CA THR A 5 24.94 2.46 -1.13
C THR A 5 23.70 3.33 -1.34
N LYS A 6 23.80 4.44 -2.08
CA LYS A 6 22.65 5.30 -2.40
C LYS A 6 21.58 4.58 -3.21
N HIS A 7 21.98 3.74 -4.17
CA HIS A 7 21.04 2.97 -4.99
C HIS A 7 20.31 1.90 -4.18
N GLN A 8 21.01 1.24 -3.25
CA GLN A 8 20.42 0.28 -2.32
C GLN A 8 19.40 0.95 -1.38
N LEU A 9 19.75 2.10 -0.80
CA LEU A 9 18.83 2.86 0.08
C LEU A 9 17.56 3.30 -0.64
N LYS A 10 17.68 3.81 -1.88
CA LYS A 10 16.50 4.14 -2.69
C LYS A 10 15.62 2.90 -2.91
N THR A 11 16.25 1.78 -3.29
CA THR A 11 15.53 0.54 -3.58
C THR A 11 14.78 0.00 -2.36
N GLN A 12 15.41 0.03 -1.18
CA GLN A 12 14.76 -0.37 0.08
C GLN A 12 13.59 0.54 0.43
N ALA A 13 13.77 1.86 0.33
CA ALA A 13 12.70 2.82 0.60
C ALA A 13 11.53 2.69 -0.39
N ASP A 14 11.82 2.45 -1.67
CA ASP A 14 10.79 2.24 -2.69
C ASP A 14 10.06 0.89 -2.46
N GLN A 15 10.75 -0.14 -1.97
CA GLN A 15 10.15 -1.41 -1.58
C GLN A 15 9.22 -1.24 -0.37
N GLN A 16 9.68 -0.59 0.70
CA GLN A 16 8.86 -0.34 1.89
C GLN A 16 7.59 0.44 1.53
N LEU A 17 7.72 1.48 0.69
CA LEU A 17 6.58 2.27 0.24
C LEU A 17 5.52 1.41 -0.49
N LEU A 18 5.96 0.47 -1.32
CA LEU A 18 5.05 -0.45 -2.01
C LEU A 18 4.39 -1.44 -1.04
N GLU A 19 5.12 -1.90 -0.02
CA GLU A 19 4.57 -2.76 1.03
C GLU A 19 3.47 -2.04 1.82
N ASP A 20 3.71 -0.78 2.19
CA ASP A 20 2.75 0.08 2.92
C ASP A 20 1.50 0.37 2.07
N ILE A 21 1.66 0.60 0.75
CA ILE A 21 0.53 0.80 -0.18
C ILE A 21 -0.39 -0.42 -0.20
N GLU A 22 0.20 -1.61 -0.29
CA GLU A 22 -0.58 -2.85 -0.35
C GLU A 22 -1.21 -3.19 1.00
N GLU A 23 -0.57 -2.85 2.13
CA GLU A 23 -1.20 -2.94 3.46
C GLU A 23 -2.41 -2.02 3.56
N ALA A 24 -2.28 -0.74 3.17
CA ALA A 24 -3.41 0.19 3.15
C ALA A 24 -4.56 -0.32 2.25
N ARG A 25 -4.24 -0.92 1.09
CA ARG A 25 -5.23 -1.53 0.20
C ARG A 25 -5.97 -2.69 0.88
N LEU A 26 -5.26 -3.57 1.59
CA LEU A 26 -5.86 -4.66 2.35
C LEU A 26 -6.81 -4.13 3.42
N GLN A 27 -6.37 -3.14 4.21
CA GLN A 27 -7.20 -2.53 5.26
C GLN A 27 -8.47 -1.88 4.71
N ILE A 28 -8.38 -1.22 3.54
CA ILE A 28 -9.55 -0.69 2.83
C ILE A 28 -10.52 -1.81 2.45
N ARG A 29 -10.01 -2.92 1.91
CA ARG A 29 -10.84 -4.08 1.52
C ARG A 29 -11.55 -4.66 2.73
N LEU A 30 -10.81 -4.99 3.80
CA LEU A 30 -11.37 -5.57 5.02
C LEU A 30 -12.46 -4.68 5.65
N LYS A 31 -12.24 -3.35 5.67
CA LYS A 31 -13.23 -2.41 6.19
C LYS A 31 -14.47 -2.31 5.31
N ARG A 32 -14.32 -2.36 3.98
CA ARG A 32 -15.47 -2.42 3.05
C ARG A 32 -16.27 -3.70 3.24
N ASP A 33 -15.59 -4.84 3.35
CA ASP A 33 -16.24 -6.13 3.56
C ASP A 33 -17.01 -6.12 4.90
N LEU A 34 -16.42 -5.58 5.97
CA LEU A 34 -17.10 -5.41 7.24
C LEU A 34 -18.33 -4.50 7.13
N MET A 35 -18.21 -3.37 6.42
CA MET A 35 -19.36 -2.46 6.18
C MET A 35 -20.51 -3.14 5.44
N THR A 36 -20.24 -4.09 4.54
CA THR A 36 -21.31 -4.83 3.85
C THR A 36 -22.06 -5.82 4.75
N GLN A 37 -21.43 -6.26 5.85
CA GLN A 37 -22.01 -7.21 6.79
C GLN A 37 -22.83 -6.52 7.91
N MET A 38 -22.65 -5.21 8.10
CA MET A 38 -23.35 -4.44 9.14
C MET A 38 -24.64 -3.83 8.59
N THR A 39 -25.77 -4.11 9.26
CA THR A 39 -27.09 -3.58 8.90
C THR A 39 -27.23 -2.09 9.23
N ASP A 40 -26.63 -1.65 10.33
CA ASP A 40 -26.54 -0.24 10.71
C ASP A 40 -25.15 0.32 10.36
N THR A 41 -25.13 1.51 9.77
CA THR A 41 -23.86 2.08 9.30
C THR A 41 -23.13 2.77 10.45
N ASP A 42 -22.12 2.10 11.00
CA ASP A 42 -21.23 2.64 12.02
C ASP A 42 -20.40 3.82 11.46
N GLU A 43 -20.61 5.02 11.99
CA GLU A 43 -19.87 6.23 11.62
C GLU A 43 -18.37 6.10 11.92
N GLN A 44 -17.99 5.37 12.98
CA GLN A 44 -16.57 5.15 13.29
C GLN A 44 -15.92 4.29 12.21
N LEU A 45 -16.62 3.27 11.71
CA LEU A 45 -16.12 2.42 10.64
C LEU A 45 -15.99 3.20 9.32
N LYS A 46 -16.96 4.07 9.00
CA LYS A 46 -16.88 5.01 7.86
C LYS A 46 -15.66 5.94 7.96
N MET A 47 -15.47 6.57 9.11
CA MET A 47 -14.32 7.45 9.36
C MET A 47 -13.00 6.69 9.24
N SER A 48 -12.94 5.48 9.79
CA SER A 48 -11.77 4.63 9.68
C SER A 48 -11.46 4.22 8.24
N LEU A 49 -12.48 3.95 7.42
CA LEU A 49 -12.32 3.69 5.99
C LEU A 49 -11.77 4.92 5.25
N LEU A 50 -12.29 6.12 5.54
CA LEU A 50 -11.81 7.36 4.93
C LEU A 50 -10.35 7.64 5.27
N ILE A 51 -9.95 7.41 6.52
CA ILE A 51 -8.54 7.54 6.94
C ILE A 51 -7.65 6.60 6.11
N GLN A 52 -8.03 5.33 5.98
CA GLN A 52 -7.24 4.37 5.19
C GLN A 52 -7.18 4.75 3.71
N GLN A 53 -8.27 5.27 3.13
CA GLN A 53 -8.27 5.80 1.76
C GLN A 53 -7.34 7.02 1.62
N GLY A 54 -7.32 7.93 2.60
CA GLY A 54 -6.40 9.05 2.65
C GLY A 54 -4.94 8.62 2.68
N ILE A 55 -4.61 7.64 3.54
CA ILE A 55 -3.27 7.04 3.63
C ILE A 55 -2.87 6.42 2.28
N PHE A 56 -3.75 5.60 1.69
CA PHE A 56 -3.49 5.00 0.38
C PHE A 56 -3.20 6.04 -0.69
N ASN A 57 -4.04 7.09 -0.80
CA ASN A 57 -3.87 8.13 -1.80
C ASN A 57 -2.55 8.89 -1.61
N PHE A 58 -2.18 9.19 -0.37
CA PHE A 58 -0.90 9.82 -0.06
C PHE A 58 0.27 8.94 -0.49
N LEU A 59 0.29 7.67 -0.07
CA LEU A 59 1.37 6.74 -0.40
C LEU A 59 1.47 6.50 -1.91
N TYR A 60 0.33 6.34 -2.58
CA TYR A 60 0.28 6.17 -4.04
C TYR A 60 0.81 7.40 -4.78
N HIS A 61 0.48 8.60 -4.30
CA HIS A 61 1.05 9.84 -4.83
C HIS A 61 2.58 9.90 -4.63
N GLN A 62 3.06 9.54 -3.44
CA GLN A 62 4.49 9.47 -3.16
C GLN A 62 5.22 8.48 -4.08
N ALA A 63 4.63 7.31 -4.35
CA ALA A 63 5.23 6.33 -5.26
C ALA A 63 5.36 6.89 -6.69
N ARG A 64 4.37 7.67 -7.14
CA ARG A 64 4.41 8.36 -8.43
C ARG A 64 5.48 9.44 -8.47
N VAL A 65 5.57 10.28 -7.43
CA VAL A 65 6.59 11.35 -7.33
C VAL A 65 8.01 10.78 -7.29
N ARG A 66 8.21 9.67 -6.56
CA ARG A 66 9.50 8.97 -6.46
C ARG A 66 9.87 8.19 -7.73
N GLN A 67 8.97 8.10 -8.71
CA GLN A 67 9.12 7.31 -9.92
C GLN A 67 9.56 5.88 -9.61
N VAL A 68 8.83 5.24 -8.69
CA VAL A 68 9.07 3.84 -8.34
C VAL A 68 9.04 2.99 -9.61
N SER A 69 10.04 2.12 -9.76
CA SER A 69 10.24 1.38 -11.01
C SER A 69 9.08 0.39 -11.23
N PRO A 70 8.48 0.33 -12.43
CA PRO A 70 7.45 -0.67 -12.74
C PRO A 70 7.91 -2.12 -12.50
N LYS A 71 9.21 -2.40 -12.64
CA LYS A 71 9.79 -3.72 -12.33
C LYS A 71 9.73 -4.04 -10.83
N GLN A 72 9.89 -3.04 -9.96
CA GLN A 72 9.76 -3.22 -8.50
C GLN A 72 8.31 -3.47 -8.12
N VAL A 73 7.37 -2.76 -8.74
CA VAL A 73 5.93 -3.01 -8.57
C VAL A 73 5.59 -4.45 -8.96
N ALA A 74 5.99 -4.88 -10.16
CA ALA A 74 5.74 -6.24 -10.63
C ALA A 74 6.35 -7.32 -9.71
N ALA A 75 7.57 -7.09 -9.20
CA ALA A 75 8.24 -8.01 -8.29
C ALA A 75 7.46 -8.19 -6.96
N ILE A 76 6.99 -7.09 -6.36
CA ILE A 76 6.23 -7.14 -5.10
C ILE A 76 4.84 -7.75 -5.32
N THR A 77 4.18 -7.42 -6.44
CA THR A 77 2.90 -8.05 -6.79
C THR A 77 3.06 -9.56 -6.96
N ALA A 78 4.10 -10.02 -7.66
CA ALA A 78 4.38 -11.44 -7.84
C ALA A 78 4.73 -12.15 -6.51
N GLN A 79 5.51 -11.51 -5.64
CA GLN A 79 5.82 -12.04 -4.31
C GLN A 79 4.57 -12.23 -3.46
N ARG A 80 3.59 -11.33 -3.54
CA ARG A 80 2.34 -11.44 -2.79
C ARG A 80 1.40 -12.48 -3.38
N MET A 81 1.27 -12.55 -4.71
CA MET A 81 0.48 -13.62 -5.36
C MET A 81 0.94 -15.02 -4.96
N ASN A 82 2.25 -15.24 -4.78
CA ASN A 82 2.78 -16.52 -4.34
C ASN A 82 2.61 -16.79 -2.83
N ARG A 83 2.26 -15.77 -2.02
CA ARG A 83 2.09 -15.89 -0.56
C ARG A 83 0.64 -16.16 -0.16
N ASP A 84 -0.29 -15.92 -1.08
CA ASP A 84 -1.74 -16.15 -0.91
C ASP A 84 -2.19 -17.57 -1.37
N TYR A 85 -1.24 -18.47 -1.68
CA TYR A 85 -1.43 -19.92 -1.92
C TYR A 85 -0.83 -20.74 -0.79
#